data_AF-A0A352DC96-F1
#
_entry.id   AF-A0A352DC96-F1
#
_cell.length_a   1.000
_cell.length_b   1.000
_cell.length_c   1.000
_cell.angle_alpha   90.00
_cell.angle_beta   90.00
_cell.angle_gamma   90.00
#
_symmetry.space_group_name_H-M   'P 1'
#
loop_
_entity.id
_entity.type
_entity.pdbx_description
1 polymer ?
#
loop_
_entity_poly.entity_id
_entity_poly.type
_entity_poly.pdbx_seq_one_letter_code
_entity_poly.pdbx_strand_id
1 'polypeptide(L)'
;MSRGAAAPRWAAFPRLPAYSGLPSLMPPYRNLPGPRIKISGVRARTEPHMTPLPPFRLGLLFKPSYILPRLRELRSPRAAVGRLWDLARYLGFRAQDVFYAARGGCLRLTARLSRAWYFLRGVPLRAGAAAARGWSALEAALFRLRGRARLFLAAVMDDVRYAAGATAARLAKPVCFVFDLRSDMALARLMSGFKPSRRPDPVPNPPSPARGNPPAAVQLSWNIHAACNYDCPYCWFHGHWDDFSGGNVYLPPGEWAGHWDRFNDRCGGAEIYIAGGEPFVYPGFEQIVARLSKRNVVFVITNLAWAPASVIGKLDPAKVAFSASFHHQAAGSADAFAEKVASLRRAGFHAGASIVAYPPFLRQLPDWVDAFMARGIYPVVQPFRGEWRGRAYPAAYSRQGRRLVEWLARGEFVGKYGPLAWRAAGGGRTDTERKTDDFAREYQLAPRVTRGALCNAGRSYGRLQFNGDMIRCSQGGYVGKFFDRDFNMGAGAQACPFRFCECGNEVVYVKGGPLGPG
;
A
#
# COMPACT_ATOMS: atom_id res chain seq x y z
N MET A 1 -6.22 2.03 -76.77
CA MET A 1 -4.91 1.72 -76.16
C MET A 1 -4.92 2.24 -74.74
N SER A 2 -5.23 1.35 -73.79
CA SER A 2 -5.40 1.62 -72.36
C SER A 2 -5.26 0.29 -71.63
N ARG A 3 -4.20 0.11 -70.83
CA ARG A 3 -3.99 -1.02 -69.90
C ARG A 3 -3.12 -0.47 -68.76
N GLY A 4 -3.43 -0.54 -67.46
CA GLY A 4 -4.38 -1.39 -66.74
C GLY A 4 -3.65 -2.54 -66.06
N ALA A 5 -3.12 -2.32 -64.84
CA ALA A 5 -2.72 -3.34 -63.85
C ALA A 5 -2.17 -2.62 -62.59
N ALA A 6 -2.33 -3.07 -61.35
CA ALA A 6 -3.34 -3.86 -60.67
C ALA A 6 -3.04 -3.63 -59.17
N ALA A 7 -4.01 -3.16 -58.39
CA ALA A 7 -3.83 -2.98 -56.95
C ALA A 7 -3.82 -4.35 -56.24
N PRO A 8 -2.92 -4.61 -55.27
CA PRO A 8 -2.96 -5.86 -54.53
C PRO A 8 -4.18 -5.89 -53.60
N ARG A 9 -5.09 -6.83 -53.91
CA ARG A 9 -6.17 -7.28 -53.02
C ARG A 9 -5.55 -7.91 -51.78
N TRP A 10 -5.58 -7.21 -50.66
CA TRP A 10 -5.38 -7.83 -49.35
C TRP A 10 -6.68 -8.48 -48.90
N ALA A 11 -6.61 -9.79 -48.70
CA ALA A 11 -7.69 -10.64 -48.28
C ALA A 11 -8.30 -10.16 -46.96
N ALA A 12 -9.63 -10.22 -46.88
CA ALA A 12 -10.38 -10.04 -45.65
C ALA A 12 -9.89 -11.04 -44.60
N PHE A 13 -9.30 -10.52 -43.52
CA PHE A 13 -9.02 -11.32 -42.33
C PHE A 13 -10.35 -11.74 -41.67
N PRO A 14 -10.47 -13.00 -41.22
CA PRO A 14 -11.63 -13.43 -40.46
C PRO A 14 -11.70 -12.65 -39.15
N ARG A 15 -12.89 -12.10 -38.84
CA ARG A 15 -13.22 -11.63 -37.49
C ARG A 15 -13.09 -12.81 -36.53
N LEU A 16 -11.99 -12.89 -35.80
CA LEU A 16 -11.84 -13.76 -34.65
C LEU A 16 -12.18 -12.97 -33.36
N PRO A 17 -12.73 -13.66 -32.36
CA PRO A 17 -13.75 -13.11 -31.47
C PRO A 17 -13.15 -12.20 -30.39
N ALA A 18 -13.98 -11.27 -29.91
CA ALA A 18 -13.76 -10.58 -28.66
C ALA A 18 -13.49 -11.60 -27.54
N TYR A 19 -12.25 -11.64 -27.06
CA TYR A 19 -11.88 -12.38 -25.86
C TYR A 19 -12.40 -11.60 -24.63
N SER A 20 -13.70 -11.72 -24.39
CA SER A 20 -14.31 -11.50 -23.08
C SER A 20 -14.16 -12.79 -22.28
N GLY A 21 -13.11 -12.88 -21.47
CA GLY A 21 -12.77 -14.10 -20.74
C GLY A 21 -12.09 -13.83 -19.41
N LEU A 22 -12.72 -13.03 -18.54
CA LEU A 22 -12.46 -13.12 -17.09
C LEU A 22 -13.54 -14.04 -16.50
N PRO A 23 -13.17 -15.18 -15.89
CA PRO A 23 -14.08 -15.86 -14.99
C PRO A 23 -14.21 -14.98 -13.74
N SER A 24 -15.33 -14.25 -13.66
CA SER A 24 -16.05 -14.22 -12.39
C SER A 24 -16.18 -15.68 -11.95
N LEU A 25 -15.72 -16.05 -10.77
CA LEU A 25 -16.41 -16.97 -9.87
C LEU A 25 -15.59 -17.21 -8.59
N MET A 26 -16.17 -16.76 -7.47
CA MET A 26 -15.99 -17.34 -6.15
C MET A 26 -16.15 -18.87 -6.21
N PRO A 27 -15.39 -19.65 -5.42
CA PRO A 27 -15.69 -21.06 -5.26
C PRO A 27 -16.93 -21.25 -4.34
N PRO A 28 -17.80 -22.23 -4.64
CA PRO A 28 -18.93 -22.59 -3.79
C PRO A 28 -18.47 -23.36 -2.55
N TYR A 29 -19.02 -22.98 -1.39
CA TYR A 29 -18.95 -23.76 -0.16
C TYR A 29 -19.57 -25.16 -0.39
N ARG A 30 -18.74 -26.20 -0.40
CA ARG A 30 -19.18 -27.59 -0.22
C ARG A 30 -19.20 -27.94 1.26
N ASN A 31 -20.33 -28.51 1.67
CA ASN A 31 -20.54 -29.14 2.97
C ASN A 31 -19.50 -30.23 3.23
N LEU A 32 -18.79 -30.12 4.36
CA LEU A 32 -18.07 -31.24 4.98
C LEU A 32 -18.77 -31.61 6.29
N PRO A 33 -18.99 -32.90 6.58
CA PRO A 33 -19.62 -33.36 7.81
C PRO A 33 -18.69 -33.13 9.00
N GLY A 34 -19.21 -32.53 10.06
CA GLY A 34 -18.44 -32.28 11.29
C GLY A 34 -18.03 -33.58 11.99
N PRO A 35 -16.81 -33.67 12.56
CA PRO A 35 -16.46 -34.77 13.43
C PRO A 35 -17.21 -34.64 14.75
N ARG A 36 -18.02 -35.66 15.09
CA ARG A 36 -18.55 -35.86 16.44
C ARG A 36 -17.39 -36.26 17.35
N ILE A 37 -16.85 -35.32 18.11
CA ILE A 37 -15.98 -35.64 19.24
C ILE A 37 -16.86 -35.98 20.44
N LYS A 38 -16.94 -37.27 20.78
CA LYS A 38 -17.39 -37.73 22.10
C LYS A 38 -16.28 -37.37 23.10
N ILE A 39 -16.56 -36.44 24.01
CA ILE A 39 -15.76 -36.29 25.23
C ILE A 39 -16.43 -37.13 26.30
N SER A 40 -15.93 -38.34 26.48
CA SER A 40 -16.18 -39.18 27.65
C SER A 40 -15.14 -38.86 28.72
N GLY A 41 -15.61 -38.57 29.94
CA GLY A 41 -14.87 -38.82 31.17
C GLY A 41 -13.85 -37.76 31.60
N VAL A 42 -14.32 -36.71 32.27
CA VAL A 42 -13.57 -36.10 33.39
C VAL A 42 -14.55 -35.86 34.52
N ARG A 43 -14.36 -36.58 35.63
CA ARG A 43 -15.11 -36.40 36.88
C ARG A 43 -14.84 -35.00 37.43
N ALA A 44 -15.88 -34.20 37.56
CA ALA A 44 -15.83 -32.96 38.33
C ALA A 44 -15.62 -33.32 39.81
N ARG A 45 -14.52 -32.87 40.41
CA ARG A 45 -14.42 -32.74 41.86
C ARG A 45 -15.39 -31.63 42.27
N THR A 46 -16.36 -31.97 43.10
CA THR A 46 -17.24 -31.04 43.80
C THR A 46 -16.42 -30.20 44.77
N GLU A 47 -16.21 -28.93 44.45
CA GLU A 47 -15.83 -27.92 45.44
C GLU A 47 -17.05 -27.54 46.30
N PRO A 48 -16.85 -27.16 47.57
CA PRO A 48 -17.94 -26.88 48.49
C PRO A 48 -18.74 -25.65 48.03
N HIS A 49 -20.06 -25.77 48.09
CA HIS A 49 -21.01 -24.68 47.88
C HIS A 49 -20.61 -23.44 48.70
N MET A 50 -20.04 -22.43 48.04
CA MET A 50 -20.10 -21.07 48.56
C MET A 50 -21.56 -20.61 48.47
N THR A 51 -22.17 -20.40 49.62
CA THR A 51 -23.41 -19.64 49.75
C THR A 51 -23.23 -18.29 49.05
N PRO A 52 -24.15 -17.88 48.15
CA PRO A 52 -24.03 -16.60 47.49
C PRO A 52 -24.11 -15.50 48.55
N LEU A 53 -23.04 -14.72 48.70
CA LEU A 53 -23.09 -13.49 49.48
C LEU A 53 -24.24 -12.63 48.95
N PRO A 54 -25.05 -12.02 49.83
CA PRO A 54 -26.18 -11.20 49.41
C PRO A 54 -25.67 -10.10 48.47
N PRO A 55 -26.39 -9.80 47.37
CA PRO A 55 -25.93 -8.83 46.39
C PRO A 55 -25.66 -7.49 47.09
N PHE A 56 -24.42 -7.02 46.98
CA PHE A 56 -24.00 -5.73 47.52
C PHE A 56 -24.91 -4.64 46.94
N ARG A 57 -25.84 -4.12 47.75
CA ARG A 57 -26.77 -3.09 47.31
C ARG A 57 -26.04 -1.76 47.33
N LEU A 58 -25.74 -1.21 46.15
CA LEU A 58 -25.15 0.13 45.96
C LEU A 58 -25.87 1.23 46.78
N GLY A 59 -27.18 1.08 47.01
CA GLY A 59 -27.96 2.00 47.85
C GLY A 59 -27.56 2.02 49.33
N LEU A 60 -26.85 1.02 49.85
CA LEU A 60 -26.31 1.02 51.22
C LEU A 60 -25.11 1.97 51.38
N LEU A 61 -24.38 2.27 50.30
CA LEU A 61 -23.27 3.23 50.32
C LEU A 61 -23.70 4.69 50.51
N PHE A 62 -25.01 4.96 50.49
CA PHE A 62 -25.59 6.29 50.69
C PHE A 62 -26.42 6.39 51.98
N LYS A 63 -26.51 5.31 52.76
CA LYS A 63 -27.21 5.34 54.06
C LYS A 63 -26.23 5.72 55.17
N PRO A 64 -26.44 6.82 55.91
CA PRO A 64 -25.56 7.23 56.99
C PRO A 64 -25.31 6.12 58.03
N SER A 65 -26.34 5.32 58.32
CA SER A 65 -26.27 4.18 59.26
C SER A 65 -25.33 3.06 58.83
N TYR A 66 -24.96 2.97 57.54
CA TYR A 66 -24.00 1.99 57.03
C TYR A 66 -22.58 2.57 56.90
N ILE A 67 -22.48 3.88 56.61
CA ILE A 67 -21.21 4.58 56.38
C ILE A 67 -20.51 4.93 57.70
N LEU A 68 -21.25 5.44 58.69
CA LEU A 68 -20.68 5.92 59.96
C LEU A 68 -19.90 4.86 60.75
N PRO A 69 -20.39 3.60 60.92
CA PRO A 69 -19.63 2.55 61.59
C PRO A 69 -18.35 2.17 60.82
N ARG A 70 -18.42 2.10 59.49
CA ARG A 70 -17.30 1.75 58.61
C ARG A 70 -16.21 2.82 58.54
N LEU A 71 -16.56 4.10 58.69
CA LEU A 71 -15.59 5.19 58.81
C LEU A 71 -14.81 5.12 60.13
N ARG A 72 -15.43 4.65 61.22
CA ARG A 72 -14.76 4.45 62.52
C ARG A 72 -13.75 3.29 62.52
N GLU A 73 -13.84 2.37 61.55
CA GLU A 73 -12.89 1.26 61.37
C GLU A 73 -11.61 1.67 60.62
N LEU A 74 -11.56 2.86 60.03
CA LEU A 74 -10.39 3.36 59.30
C LEU A 74 -9.30 3.85 60.27
N ARG A 75 -8.45 2.93 60.72
CA ARG A 75 -7.35 3.22 61.67
C ARG A 75 -6.15 3.96 61.05
N SER A 76 -6.10 4.15 59.73
CA SER A 76 -5.04 4.94 59.06
C SER A 76 -5.42 5.42 57.64
N PRO A 77 -4.76 6.48 57.12
CA PRO A 77 -4.95 6.95 55.75
C PRO A 77 -4.67 5.90 54.67
N ARG A 78 -3.71 4.99 54.91
CA ARG A 78 -3.43 3.87 53.98
C ARG A 78 -4.60 2.89 53.87
N ALA A 79 -5.32 2.64 54.98
CA ALA A 79 -6.49 1.78 54.97
C ALA A 79 -7.65 2.38 54.15
N ALA A 80 -7.80 3.72 54.17
CA ALA A 80 -8.79 4.42 53.36
C ALA A 80 -8.50 4.32 51.86
N VAL A 81 -7.23 4.47 51.46
CA VAL A 81 -6.80 4.31 50.06
C VAL A 81 -7.02 2.88 49.57
N GLY A 82 -6.70 1.86 50.39
CA GLY A 82 -6.95 0.46 50.05
C GLY A 82 -8.44 0.16 49.81
N ARG A 83 -9.33 0.70 50.66
CA ARG A 83 -10.78 0.52 50.50
C ARG A 83 -11.36 1.25 49.28
N LEU A 84 -10.85 2.46 48.98
CA LEU A 84 -11.20 3.18 47.75
C LEU A 84 -10.75 2.41 46.50
N TRP A 85 -9.57 1.79 46.56
CA TRP A 85 -9.04 0.95 45.49
C TRP A 85 -9.88 -0.32 45.28
N ASP A 86 -10.32 -0.99 46.35
CA ASP A 86 -11.24 -2.14 46.27
C ASP A 86 -12.60 -1.75 45.68
N LEU A 87 -13.13 -0.58 46.06
CA LEU A 87 -14.38 -0.05 45.51
C LEU A 87 -14.23 0.28 44.01
N ALA A 88 -13.12 0.90 43.61
CA ALA A 88 -12.82 1.17 42.21
C ALA A 88 -12.69 -0.12 41.39
N ARG A 89 -12.04 -1.16 41.95
CA ARG A 89 -11.92 -2.48 41.32
C ARG A 89 -13.28 -3.16 41.17
N TYR A 90 -14.12 -3.10 42.21
CA TYR A 90 -15.47 -3.63 42.18
C TYR A 90 -16.35 -2.93 41.12
N LEU A 91 -16.29 -1.59 41.06
CA LEU A 91 -17.00 -0.82 40.03
C LEU A 91 -16.47 -1.14 38.62
N GLY A 92 -15.16 -1.35 38.47
CA GLY A 92 -14.54 -1.81 37.23
C GLY A 92 -15.08 -3.17 36.77
N PHE A 93 -15.16 -4.15 37.67
CA PHE A 93 -15.75 -5.47 37.37
C PHE A 93 -17.23 -5.37 37.01
N ARG A 94 -18.01 -4.55 37.71
CA ARG A 94 -19.44 -4.36 37.38
C ARG A 94 -19.64 -3.66 36.03
N ALA A 95 -18.79 -2.70 35.67
CA ALA A 95 -18.82 -2.08 34.34
C ALA A 95 -18.48 -3.10 33.24
N GLN A 96 -17.52 -3.98 33.52
CA GLN A 96 -17.17 -5.10 32.63
C GLN A 96 -18.34 -6.08 32.46
N ASP A 97 -19.02 -6.47 33.54
CA ASP A 97 -20.21 -7.33 33.49
C ASP A 97 -21.35 -6.71 32.67
N VAL A 98 -21.62 -5.42 32.88
CA VAL A 98 -22.64 -4.67 32.10
C VAL A 98 -22.26 -4.64 30.62
N PHE A 99 -20.98 -4.42 30.30
CA PHE A 99 -20.48 -4.44 28.93
C PHE A 99 -20.67 -5.82 28.26
N TYR A 100 -20.33 -6.91 28.96
CA TYR A 100 -20.52 -8.27 28.41
C TYR A 100 -21.99 -8.67 28.31
N ALA A 101 -22.84 -8.24 29.24
CA ALA A 101 -24.28 -8.44 29.17
C ALA A 101 -24.89 -7.70 27.97
N ALA A 102 -24.49 -6.45 27.74
CA ALA A 102 -24.91 -5.65 26.57
C ALA A 102 -24.44 -6.30 25.26
N ARG A 103 -23.17 -6.74 25.20
CA ARG A 103 -22.62 -7.47 24.03
C ARG A 103 -23.38 -8.77 23.76
N GLY A 104 -23.70 -9.55 24.79
CA GLY A 104 -24.53 -10.75 24.67
C GLY A 104 -25.95 -10.44 24.18
N GLY A 105 -26.53 -9.33 24.62
CA GLY A 105 -27.80 -8.79 24.11
C GLY A 105 -27.76 -8.48 22.61
N CYS A 106 -26.73 -7.75 22.16
CA CYS A 106 -26.52 -7.43 20.75
C CYS A 106 -26.33 -8.68 19.88
N LEU A 107 -25.58 -9.68 20.36
CA LEU A 107 -25.39 -10.95 19.63
C LEU A 107 -26.71 -11.72 19.48
N ARG A 108 -27.53 -11.78 20.54
CA ARG A 108 -28.86 -12.41 20.49
C ARG A 108 -29.81 -11.68 19.54
N LEU A 109 -29.80 -10.35 19.55
CA LEU A 109 -30.59 -9.53 18.62
C LEU A 109 -30.15 -9.78 17.16
N THR A 110 -28.84 -9.80 16.91
CA THR A 110 -28.27 -10.09 15.59
C THR A 110 -28.66 -11.48 15.10
N ALA A 111 -28.63 -12.49 15.97
CA ALA A 111 -29.07 -13.84 15.64
C ALA A 111 -30.58 -13.91 15.34
N ARG A 112 -31.41 -13.15 16.08
CA ARG A 112 -32.87 -13.05 15.83
C ARG A 112 -33.16 -12.36 14.50
N LEU A 113 -32.49 -11.26 14.21
CA LEU A 113 -32.60 -10.53 12.94
C LEU A 113 -32.13 -11.38 11.76
N SER A 114 -31.05 -12.13 11.93
CA SER A 114 -30.57 -13.07 10.91
C SER A 114 -31.58 -14.19 10.63
N ARG A 115 -32.19 -14.79 11.67
CA ARG A 115 -33.27 -15.78 11.47
C ARG A 115 -34.50 -15.18 10.79
N ALA A 116 -34.91 -13.97 11.19
CA ALA A 116 -36.00 -13.25 10.55
C ALA A 116 -35.69 -12.97 9.07
N TRP A 117 -34.45 -12.59 8.75
CA TRP A 117 -33.97 -12.41 7.39
C TRP A 117 -34.04 -13.70 6.56
N TYR A 118 -33.58 -14.83 7.08
CA TYR A 118 -33.68 -16.12 6.38
C TYR A 118 -35.14 -16.60 6.22
N PHE A 119 -36.00 -16.35 7.20
CA PHE A 119 -37.43 -16.65 7.11
C PHE A 119 -38.11 -15.81 6.03
N LEU A 120 -37.89 -14.48 6.03
CA LEU A 120 -38.40 -13.55 5.03
C LEU A 120 -37.84 -13.82 3.63
N ARG A 121 -36.62 -14.35 3.52
CA ARG A 121 -36.00 -14.81 2.26
C ARG A 121 -36.55 -16.16 1.79
N GLY A 122 -37.04 -17.01 2.69
CA GLY A 122 -37.64 -18.31 2.38
C GLY A 122 -39.02 -18.20 1.73
N VAL A 123 -39.79 -17.15 2.06
CA VAL A 123 -41.12 -16.88 1.49
C VAL A 123 -41.08 -16.66 -0.03
N PRO A 124 -40.22 -15.80 -0.61
CA PRO A 124 -40.12 -15.62 -2.06
C PRO A 124 -39.44 -16.80 -2.78
N LEU A 125 -38.60 -17.59 -2.09
CA LEU A 125 -38.02 -18.82 -2.67
C LEU A 125 -39.07 -19.93 -2.82
N ARG A 126 -40.02 -20.04 -1.88
CA ARG A 126 -41.15 -20.99 -1.98
C ARG A 126 -42.23 -20.51 -2.97
N ALA A 127 -42.47 -19.20 -3.04
CA ALA A 127 -43.33 -18.62 -4.07
C ALA A 127 -42.72 -18.75 -5.49
N GLY A 128 -41.40 -18.63 -5.62
CA GLY A 128 -40.67 -18.83 -6.87
C GLY A 128 -40.69 -20.27 -7.39
N ALA A 129 -40.70 -21.27 -6.50
CA ALA A 129 -40.83 -22.68 -6.88
C ALA A 129 -42.23 -23.06 -7.40
N ALA A 130 -43.27 -22.33 -6.98
CA ALA A 130 -44.62 -22.48 -7.53
C ALA A 130 -44.80 -21.74 -8.87
N ALA A 131 -44.17 -20.56 -9.03
CA ALA A 131 -44.20 -19.78 -10.27
C ALA A 131 -43.35 -20.38 -11.41
N ALA A 132 -42.33 -21.20 -11.09
CA ALA A 132 -41.48 -21.86 -12.06
C ALA A 132 -42.20 -22.90 -12.96
N ARG A 133 -43.44 -23.29 -12.64
CA ARG A 133 -44.25 -24.19 -13.48
C ARG A 133 -45.10 -23.48 -14.55
N GLY A 134 -45.21 -22.15 -14.53
CA GLY A 134 -45.98 -21.37 -15.52
C GLY A 134 -45.14 -20.45 -16.43
N TRP A 135 -43.83 -20.34 -16.22
CA TRP A 135 -43.02 -19.25 -16.78
C TRP A 135 -42.42 -19.50 -18.17
N SER A 136 -42.50 -20.73 -18.71
CA SER A 136 -41.90 -21.07 -20.01
C SER A 136 -42.53 -20.36 -21.22
N ALA A 137 -43.70 -19.73 -21.06
CA ALA A 137 -44.38 -18.97 -22.10
C ALA A 137 -44.04 -17.46 -22.11
N LEU A 138 -43.56 -16.89 -20.99
CA LEU A 138 -43.26 -15.45 -20.88
C LEU A 138 -41.79 -15.11 -21.20
N GLU A 139 -40.93 -16.12 -21.35
CA GLU A 139 -39.48 -15.96 -21.43
C GLU A 139 -39.00 -15.32 -22.74
N ALA A 140 -39.75 -15.48 -23.83
CA ALA A 140 -39.39 -14.91 -25.14
C ALA A 140 -39.57 -13.38 -25.20
N ALA A 141 -40.52 -12.82 -24.44
CA ALA A 141 -40.81 -11.37 -24.46
C ALA A 141 -39.88 -10.56 -23.54
N LEU A 142 -39.46 -11.12 -22.41
CA LEU A 142 -38.66 -10.41 -21.40
C LEU A 142 -37.15 -10.37 -21.68
N PHE A 143 -36.65 -11.16 -22.65
CA PHE A 143 -35.22 -11.19 -23.00
C PHE A 143 -34.68 -9.83 -23.48
N ARG A 144 -35.52 -8.97 -24.06
CA ARG A 144 -35.14 -7.60 -24.48
C ARG A 144 -35.14 -6.57 -23.34
N LEU A 145 -35.85 -6.80 -22.25
CA LEU A 145 -35.86 -5.93 -21.06
C LEU A 145 -34.77 -6.29 -20.03
N ARG A 146 -34.25 -7.53 -20.09
CA ARG A 146 -33.26 -8.10 -19.15
C ARG A 146 -31.88 -7.41 -19.19
N GLY A 147 -31.50 -6.78 -20.30
CA GLY A 147 -30.23 -6.04 -20.41
C GLY A 147 -30.20 -4.72 -19.64
N ARG A 148 -31.32 -3.97 -19.67
CA ARG A 148 -31.44 -2.68 -18.96
C ARG A 148 -31.70 -2.85 -17.46
N ALA A 149 -32.47 -3.87 -17.06
CA ALA A 149 -32.72 -4.17 -15.65
C ALA A 149 -31.47 -4.70 -14.91
N ARG A 150 -30.58 -5.45 -15.58
CA ARG A 150 -29.31 -5.90 -14.97
C ARG A 150 -28.34 -4.77 -14.68
N LEU A 151 -28.24 -3.78 -15.57
CA LEU A 151 -27.41 -2.58 -15.35
C LEU A 151 -28.00 -1.68 -14.25
N PHE A 152 -29.33 -1.55 -14.20
CA PHE A 152 -30.02 -0.80 -13.15
C PHE A 152 -29.87 -1.48 -11.78
N LEU A 153 -30.06 -2.80 -11.68
CA LEU A 153 -29.87 -3.53 -10.41
C LEU A 153 -28.40 -3.54 -9.97
N ALA A 154 -27.43 -3.60 -10.88
CA ALA A 154 -26.01 -3.52 -10.52
C ALA A 154 -25.68 -2.14 -9.93
N ALA A 155 -26.15 -1.06 -10.56
CA ALA A 155 -25.98 0.31 -10.06
C ALA A 155 -26.67 0.51 -8.70
N VAL A 156 -27.92 0.04 -8.54
CA VAL A 156 -28.66 0.13 -7.27
C VAL A 156 -28.01 -0.72 -6.17
N MET A 157 -27.46 -1.90 -6.50
CA MET A 157 -26.78 -2.75 -5.52
C MET A 157 -25.41 -2.20 -5.10
N ASP A 158 -24.70 -1.51 -5.99
CA ASP A 158 -23.50 -0.77 -5.64
C ASP A 158 -23.83 0.46 -4.77
N ASP A 159 -24.92 1.18 -5.06
CA ASP A 159 -25.42 2.28 -4.23
C ASP A 159 -25.91 1.80 -2.85
N VAL A 160 -26.55 0.64 -2.77
CA VAL A 160 -26.99 0.03 -1.49
C VAL A 160 -25.82 -0.51 -0.68
N ARG A 161 -24.80 -1.10 -1.32
CA ARG A 161 -23.54 -1.48 -0.64
C ARG A 161 -22.77 -0.25 -0.15
N TYR A 162 -22.73 0.80 -0.96
CA TYR A 162 -22.16 2.09 -0.59
C TYR A 162 -22.91 2.72 0.59
N ALA A 163 -24.25 2.71 0.58
CA ALA A 163 -25.09 3.24 1.65
C ALA A 163 -25.03 2.39 2.94
N ALA A 164 -24.97 1.06 2.84
CA ALA A 164 -24.81 0.17 3.98
C ALA A 164 -23.41 0.29 4.60
N GLY A 165 -22.37 0.40 3.77
CA GLY A 165 -21.00 0.73 4.20
C GLY A 165 -20.92 2.12 4.84
N ALA A 166 -21.60 3.11 4.29
CA ALA A 166 -21.69 4.47 4.85
C ALA A 166 -22.42 4.50 6.21
N THR A 167 -23.42 3.63 6.42
CA THR A 167 -24.18 3.54 7.68
C THR A 167 -23.40 2.79 8.77
N ALA A 168 -22.70 1.71 8.41
CA ALA A 168 -21.75 1.04 9.32
C ALA A 168 -20.55 1.96 9.66
N ALA A 169 -20.04 2.73 8.69
CA ALA A 169 -19.04 3.76 8.92
C ALA A 169 -19.56 4.88 9.84
N ARG A 170 -20.84 5.29 9.71
CA ARG A 170 -21.47 6.29 10.61
C ARG A 170 -21.56 5.81 12.06
N LEU A 171 -21.77 4.52 12.31
CA LEU A 171 -21.80 3.94 13.66
C LEU A 171 -20.40 3.59 14.22
N ALA A 172 -19.41 3.35 13.35
CA ALA A 172 -18.00 3.17 13.75
C ALA A 172 -17.26 4.50 14.04
N LYS A 173 -17.75 5.62 13.49
CA LYS A 173 -17.16 6.97 13.65
C LYS A 173 -16.85 7.38 15.09
N PRO A 174 -17.72 7.17 16.11
CA PRO A 174 -17.42 7.60 17.48
C PRO A 174 -16.24 6.83 18.09
N VAL A 175 -16.13 5.53 17.83
CA VAL A 175 -15.05 4.68 18.34
C VAL A 175 -13.75 4.99 17.61
N CYS A 176 -13.79 5.09 16.28
CA CYS A 176 -12.64 5.53 15.48
C CYS A 176 -12.17 6.94 15.87
N PHE A 177 -13.08 7.85 16.19
CA PHE A 177 -12.76 9.21 16.63
C PHE A 177 -11.97 9.24 17.94
N VAL A 178 -12.32 8.42 18.94
CA VAL A 178 -11.57 8.35 20.21
C VAL A 178 -10.17 7.74 20.02
N PHE A 179 -10.04 6.71 19.18
CA PHE A 179 -8.73 6.12 18.84
C PHE A 179 -7.86 7.09 18.03
N ASP A 180 -8.45 7.81 17.07
CA ASP A 180 -7.79 8.81 16.27
C ASP A 180 -7.36 10.00 17.16
N LEU A 181 -8.16 10.44 18.13
CA LEU A 181 -7.80 11.54 19.06
C LEU A 181 -6.59 11.20 19.94
N ARG A 182 -6.57 10.00 20.55
CA ARG A 182 -5.42 9.56 21.36
C ARG A 182 -4.16 9.42 20.51
N SER A 183 -4.30 8.89 19.31
CA SER A 183 -3.20 8.78 18.35
C SER A 183 -2.71 10.15 17.91
N ASP A 184 -3.62 11.08 17.62
CA ASP A 184 -3.29 12.45 17.22
C ASP A 184 -2.57 13.22 18.30
N MET A 185 -3.01 13.13 19.56
CA MET A 185 -2.29 13.74 20.68
C MET A 185 -0.87 13.19 20.82
N ALA A 186 -0.69 11.88 20.63
CA ALA A 186 0.62 11.25 20.68
C ALA A 186 1.53 11.73 19.53
N LEU A 187 1.01 11.78 18.30
CA LEU A 187 1.75 12.27 17.13
C LEU A 187 2.10 13.75 17.24
N ALA A 188 1.17 14.59 17.72
CA ALA A 188 1.44 16.01 17.95
C ALA A 188 2.55 16.23 18.99
N ARG A 189 2.50 15.51 20.12
CA ARG A 189 3.55 15.54 21.16
C ARG A 189 4.90 15.04 20.63
N LEU A 190 4.88 13.98 19.83
CA LEU A 190 6.07 13.42 19.19
C LEU A 190 6.75 14.48 18.31
N MET A 191 5.99 15.14 17.43
CA MET A 191 6.53 16.16 16.53
C MET A 191 7.06 17.39 17.27
N SER A 192 6.31 17.91 18.25
CA SER A 192 6.73 19.09 19.02
C SER A 192 7.94 18.79 19.89
N GLY A 193 7.97 17.63 20.52
CA GLY A 193 9.06 17.17 21.38
C GLY A 193 10.26 16.56 20.65
N PHE A 194 10.17 16.34 19.33
CA PHE A 194 11.24 15.68 18.57
C PHE A 194 12.56 16.43 18.71
N LYS A 195 13.61 15.72 19.10
CA LYS A 195 15.00 16.17 19.11
C LYS A 195 15.86 15.03 18.55
N PRO A 196 16.83 15.32 17.67
CA PRO A 196 17.80 14.31 17.25
C PRO A 196 18.45 13.67 18.48
N SER A 197 18.43 12.34 18.55
CA SER A 197 18.99 11.60 19.70
C SER A 197 20.32 10.95 19.35
N ARG A 198 20.57 10.72 18.06
CA ARG A 198 21.80 10.08 17.57
C ARG A 198 22.90 11.10 17.33
N ARG A 199 24.15 10.67 17.57
CA ARG A 199 25.34 11.45 17.23
C ARG A 199 25.46 11.57 15.70
N PRO A 200 25.52 12.80 15.14
CA PRO A 200 25.72 12.96 13.71
C PRO A 200 27.10 12.47 13.26
N ASP A 201 27.11 11.61 12.25
CA ASP A 201 28.26 11.12 11.48
C ASP A 201 27.85 11.06 9.99
N PRO A 202 27.64 12.23 9.36
CA PRO A 202 27.02 12.29 8.04
C PRO A 202 27.97 11.84 6.93
N VAL A 203 27.50 10.94 6.07
CA VAL A 203 28.20 10.55 4.84
C VAL A 203 27.55 11.26 3.64
N PRO A 204 28.28 12.16 2.95
CA PRO A 204 27.77 12.88 1.79
C PRO A 204 27.22 11.93 0.74
N ASN A 205 26.12 12.31 0.08
CA ASN A 205 25.63 11.58 -1.08
C ASN A 205 26.39 12.05 -2.33
N PRO A 206 27.08 11.17 -3.07
CA PRO A 206 27.64 11.50 -4.38
C PRO A 206 26.57 12.06 -5.32
N PRO A 207 26.94 12.87 -6.34
CA PRO A 207 25.99 13.34 -7.35
C PRO A 207 25.24 12.18 -8.01
N SER A 208 23.97 12.39 -8.34
CA SER A 208 23.20 11.39 -9.08
C SER A 208 23.87 11.12 -10.45
N PRO A 209 24.01 9.84 -10.86
CA PRO A 209 24.48 9.49 -12.20
C PRO A 209 23.70 10.18 -13.33
N ALA A 210 22.40 10.46 -13.14
CA ALA A 210 21.60 11.21 -14.11
C ALA A 210 22.13 12.64 -14.36
N ARG A 211 22.87 13.23 -13.41
CA ARG A 211 23.52 14.54 -13.57
C ARG A 211 24.92 14.45 -14.15
N GLY A 212 25.64 13.37 -13.83
CA GLY A 212 27.01 13.14 -14.31
C GLY A 212 27.08 12.64 -15.75
N ASN A 213 25.93 12.34 -16.37
CA ASN A 213 25.83 11.77 -17.70
C ASN A 213 24.92 12.64 -18.59
N PRO A 214 25.06 12.56 -19.93
CA PRO A 214 24.14 13.22 -20.86
C PRO A 214 22.68 12.84 -20.56
N PRO A 215 21.73 13.79 -20.60
CA PRO A 215 20.32 13.51 -20.35
C PRO A 215 19.79 12.41 -21.27
N ALA A 216 19.18 11.37 -20.68
CA ALA A 216 18.53 10.33 -21.42
C ALA A 216 17.22 10.85 -22.04
N ALA A 217 16.97 10.52 -23.31
CA ALA A 217 15.70 10.87 -23.97
C ALA A 217 14.52 10.04 -23.43
N VAL A 218 14.79 8.87 -22.84
CA VAL A 218 13.78 7.95 -22.32
C VAL A 218 14.12 7.54 -20.88
N GLN A 219 13.12 7.63 -20.01
CA GLN A 219 13.17 7.06 -18.66
C GLN A 219 12.27 5.83 -18.58
N LEU A 220 12.76 4.72 -18.02
CA LEU A 220 11.99 3.48 -17.93
C LEU A 220 11.94 2.99 -16.49
N SER A 221 10.74 2.66 -16.00
CA SER A 221 10.60 1.80 -14.83
C SER A 221 10.55 0.35 -15.30
N TRP A 222 11.36 -0.53 -14.73
CA TRP A 222 11.40 -1.93 -15.11
C TRP A 222 11.14 -2.83 -13.92
N ASN A 223 10.00 -3.52 -13.92
CA ASN A 223 9.75 -4.62 -13.01
C ASN A 223 10.44 -5.88 -13.57
N ILE A 224 11.62 -6.23 -13.07
CA ILE A 224 12.40 -7.34 -13.64
C ILE A 224 11.76 -8.70 -13.37
N HIS A 225 11.14 -8.86 -12.20
CA HIS A 225 10.36 -10.04 -11.81
C HIS A 225 9.45 -9.74 -10.62
N ALA A 226 8.51 -10.63 -10.34
CA ALA A 226 7.61 -10.53 -9.19
C ALA A 226 8.16 -11.19 -7.91
N ALA A 227 9.27 -11.95 -7.93
CA ALA A 227 9.74 -12.64 -6.73
C ALA A 227 10.43 -11.69 -5.72
N CYS A 228 10.18 -11.88 -4.43
CA CYS A 228 10.78 -11.11 -3.35
C CYS A 228 11.13 -12.01 -2.16
N ASN A 229 12.22 -11.70 -1.46
CA ASN A 229 12.60 -12.37 -0.22
C ASN A 229 11.87 -11.81 1.02
N TYR A 230 11.04 -10.77 0.88
CA TYR A 230 10.22 -10.16 1.94
C TYR A 230 8.71 -10.29 1.61
N ASP A 231 7.86 -10.38 2.64
CA ASP A 231 6.40 -10.32 2.52
C ASP A 231 5.82 -9.18 3.38
N CYS A 232 6.05 -7.94 2.94
CA CYS A 232 5.63 -6.76 3.69
C CYS A 232 4.10 -6.55 3.60
N PRO A 233 3.38 -6.35 4.71
CA PRO A 233 1.91 -6.24 4.73
C PRO A 233 1.35 -4.96 4.09
N TYR A 234 2.23 -4.04 3.70
CA TYR A 234 1.94 -2.80 3.00
C TYR A 234 2.46 -2.80 1.55
N CYS A 235 3.01 -3.92 1.10
CA CYS A 235 3.44 -4.11 -0.29
C CYS A 235 2.21 -4.26 -1.20
N TRP A 236 2.30 -3.73 -2.41
CA TRP A 236 1.29 -3.88 -3.44
C TRP A 236 1.07 -5.34 -3.87
N PHE A 237 2.09 -6.18 -3.72
CA PHE A 237 2.02 -7.61 -4.04
C PHE A 237 1.53 -8.48 -2.88
N HIS A 238 1.39 -7.93 -1.67
CA HIS A 238 1.00 -8.72 -0.51
C HIS A 238 -0.38 -9.38 -0.70
N GLY A 239 -0.44 -10.70 -0.51
CA GLY A 239 -1.65 -11.49 -0.75
C GLY A 239 -2.00 -11.74 -2.21
N HIS A 240 -1.20 -11.24 -3.15
CA HIS A 240 -1.46 -11.30 -4.60
C HIS A 240 -0.25 -11.78 -5.42
N TRP A 241 0.81 -12.28 -4.78
CA TRP A 241 2.04 -12.70 -5.47
C TRP A 241 1.80 -13.68 -6.63
N ASP A 242 0.84 -14.60 -6.46
CA ASP A 242 0.47 -15.59 -7.49
C ASP A 242 -0.18 -14.96 -8.73
N ASP A 243 -0.86 -13.82 -8.56
CA ASP A 243 -1.48 -13.09 -9.67
C ASP A 243 -0.43 -12.49 -10.62
N PHE A 244 0.79 -12.27 -10.12
CA PHE A 244 1.90 -11.68 -10.88
C PHE A 244 2.96 -12.70 -11.30
N SER A 245 3.13 -13.79 -10.56
CA SER A 245 4.24 -14.74 -10.75
C SER A 245 4.12 -15.53 -12.06
N GLY A 246 2.89 -15.82 -12.52
CA GLY A 246 2.63 -16.60 -13.73
C GLY A 246 3.12 -15.99 -15.05
N GLY A 247 3.47 -14.69 -15.06
CA GLY A 247 3.99 -14.01 -16.26
C GLY A 247 5.50 -13.74 -16.24
N ASN A 248 6.24 -14.15 -15.20
CA ASN A 248 7.67 -13.86 -15.11
C ASN A 248 8.46 -14.49 -16.26
N VAL A 249 9.31 -13.70 -16.92
CA VAL A 249 10.29 -14.20 -17.89
C VAL A 249 11.69 -14.07 -17.31
N TYR A 250 12.37 -15.21 -17.19
CA TYR A 250 13.76 -15.28 -16.75
C TYR A 250 14.67 -15.50 -17.95
N LEU A 251 15.48 -14.50 -18.28
CA LEU A 251 16.49 -14.57 -19.32
C LEU A 251 17.89 -14.47 -18.70
N PRO A 252 18.89 -15.15 -19.28
CA PRO A 252 20.26 -14.98 -18.85
C PRO A 252 20.77 -13.55 -19.15
N PRO A 253 21.82 -13.08 -18.45
CA PRO A 253 22.31 -11.71 -18.61
C PRO A 253 22.70 -11.32 -20.05
N GLY A 254 23.17 -12.28 -20.85
CA GLY A 254 23.53 -12.05 -22.25
C GLY A 254 22.33 -11.75 -23.15
N GLU A 255 21.21 -12.45 -22.94
CA GLU A 255 19.98 -12.22 -23.70
C GLU A 255 19.36 -10.87 -23.35
N TRP A 256 19.28 -10.54 -22.05
CA TRP A 256 18.84 -9.20 -21.63
C TRP A 256 19.68 -8.10 -22.28
N ALA A 257 21.01 -8.23 -22.26
CA ALA A 257 21.89 -7.25 -22.89
C ALA A 257 21.57 -7.11 -24.39
N GLY A 258 21.35 -8.20 -25.11
CA GLY A 258 20.96 -8.15 -26.52
C GLY A 258 19.63 -7.44 -26.80
N HIS A 259 18.64 -7.54 -25.89
CA HIS A 259 17.40 -6.77 -26.00
C HIS A 259 17.61 -5.28 -25.74
N TRP A 260 18.39 -4.95 -24.72
CA TRP A 260 18.69 -3.57 -24.36
C TRP A 260 19.60 -2.87 -25.37
N ASP A 261 20.58 -3.56 -25.96
CA ASP A 261 21.41 -3.03 -27.03
C ASP A 261 20.55 -2.59 -28.22
N ARG A 262 19.60 -3.44 -28.64
CA ARG A 262 18.66 -3.07 -29.72
C ARG A 262 17.79 -1.87 -29.35
N PHE A 263 17.33 -1.80 -28.11
CA PHE A 263 16.58 -0.64 -27.63
C PHE A 263 17.45 0.62 -27.69
N ASN A 264 18.69 0.55 -27.22
CA ASN A 264 19.61 1.68 -27.18
C ASN A 264 20.07 2.13 -28.56
N ASP A 265 20.17 1.23 -29.54
CA ASP A 265 20.49 1.57 -30.93
C ASP A 265 19.40 2.43 -31.58
N ARG A 266 18.15 2.34 -31.10
CA ARG A 266 17.01 3.11 -31.61
C ARG A 266 16.68 4.34 -30.79
N CYS A 267 16.70 4.20 -29.47
CA CYS A 267 16.23 5.21 -28.53
C CYS A 267 17.37 5.99 -27.87
N GLY A 268 18.62 5.59 -28.10
CA GLY A 268 19.77 6.10 -27.36
C GLY A 268 19.87 5.50 -25.95
N GLY A 269 20.80 6.02 -25.15
CA GLY A 269 20.92 5.67 -23.74
C GLY A 269 19.68 6.06 -22.94
N ALA A 270 19.29 5.21 -21.99
CA ALA A 270 18.12 5.39 -21.15
C ALA A 270 18.50 5.59 -19.67
N GLU A 271 17.56 6.14 -18.92
CA GLU A 271 17.57 6.13 -17.47
C GLU A 271 16.63 5.04 -16.98
N ILE A 272 17.17 4.01 -16.35
CA ILE A 272 16.44 2.77 -16.06
C ILE A 272 16.28 2.61 -14.54
N TYR A 273 15.04 2.62 -14.07
CA TYR A 273 14.65 2.37 -12.69
C TYR A 273 14.21 0.91 -12.54
N ILE A 274 15.13 0.04 -12.11
CA ILE A 274 14.85 -1.39 -11.95
C ILE A 274 14.23 -1.62 -10.57
N ALA A 275 13.05 -2.21 -10.58
CA ALA A 275 12.25 -2.64 -9.43
C ALA A 275 11.66 -4.04 -9.71
N GLY A 276 10.55 -4.38 -9.06
CA GLY A 276 9.87 -5.67 -9.14
C GLY A 276 9.42 -6.09 -7.76
N GLY A 277 9.55 -7.38 -7.44
CA GLY A 277 9.68 -7.84 -6.07
C GLY A 277 11.01 -7.33 -5.46
N GLU A 278 12.02 -8.19 -5.37
CA GLU A 278 13.39 -7.78 -5.00
C GLU A 278 14.37 -8.08 -6.14
N PRO A 279 14.94 -7.07 -6.83
CA PRO A 279 15.84 -7.31 -7.96
C PRO A 279 17.04 -8.22 -7.65
N PHE A 280 17.61 -8.14 -6.44
CA PHE A 280 18.75 -8.98 -6.07
C PHE A 280 18.42 -10.46 -5.85
N VAL A 281 17.13 -10.85 -5.87
CA VAL A 281 16.71 -12.25 -5.92
C VAL A 281 16.75 -12.79 -7.36
N TYR A 282 16.81 -11.92 -8.38
CA TYR A 282 16.86 -12.34 -9.77
C TYR A 282 18.21 -13.00 -10.12
N PRO A 283 18.22 -14.19 -10.76
CA PRO A 283 19.46 -14.88 -11.11
C PRO A 283 20.38 -14.03 -12.02
N GLY A 284 21.61 -13.78 -11.57
CA GLY A 284 22.60 -13.03 -12.34
C GLY A 284 22.32 -11.52 -12.42
N PHE A 285 21.50 -10.96 -11.53
CA PHE A 285 21.13 -9.54 -11.55
C PHE A 285 22.31 -8.58 -11.60
N GLU A 286 23.36 -8.81 -10.80
CA GLU A 286 24.57 -7.95 -10.81
C GLU A 286 25.20 -7.87 -12.21
N GLN A 287 25.22 -8.99 -12.96
CA GLN A 287 25.76 -9.04 -14.32
C GLN A 287 24.87 -8.32 -15.33
N ILE A 288 23.55 -8.36 -15.13
CA ILE A 288 22.59 -7.59 -15.93
C ILE A 288 22.88 -6.10 -15.74
N VAL A 289 22.93 -5.61 -14.50
CA VAL A 289 23.21 -4.20 -14.20
C VAL A 289 24.57 -3.75 -14.75
N ALA A 290 25.61 -4.57 -14.60
CA ALA A 290 26.94 -4.29 -15.15
C ALA A 290 26.94 -4.17 -16.70
N ARG A 291 26.09 -4.93 -17.40
CA ARG A 291 25.95 -4.84 -18.86
C ARG A 291 25.16 -3.60 -19.27
N LEU A 292 24.04 -3.31 -18.60
CA LEU A 292 23.18 -2.17 -18.92
C LEU A 292 23.84 -0.83 -18.70
N SER A 293 24.60 -0.69 -17.60
CA SER A 293 25.27 0.54 -17.20
C SER A 293 26.33 1.03 -18.20
N LYS A 294 26.75 0.18 -19.17
CA LYS A 294 27.66 0.59 -20.25
C LYS A 294 27.07 1.67 -21.16
N ARG A 295 25.75 1.63 -21.40
CA ARG A 295 25.05 2.56 -22.31
C ARG A 295 23.91 3.33 -21.62
N ASN A 296 23.61 3.00 -20.37
CA ASN A 296 22.47 3.54 -19.64
C ASN A 296 22.90 4.04 -18.27
N VAL A 297 22.07 4.90 -17.69
CA VAL A 297 22.11 5.19 -16.25
C VAL A 297 21.11 4.26 -15.56
N VAL A 298 21.51 3.59 -14.49
CA VAL A 298 20.69 2.58 -13.82
C VAL A 298 20.46 2.95 -12.36
N PHE A 299 19.19 3.07 -11.98
CA PHE A 299 18.74 3.20 -10.60
C PHE A 299 18.14 1.88 -10.14
N VAL A 300 18.70 1.29 -9.10
CA VAL A 300 18.19 0.03 -8.54
C VAL A 300 17.36 0.32 -7.30
N ILE A 301 16.09 -0.05 -7.33
CA ILE A 301 15.16 0.01 -6.20
C ILE A 301 15.18 -1.35 -5.51
N THR A 302 15.65 -1.39 -4.26
CA THR A 302 15.95 -2.64 -3.54
C THR A 302 15.62 -2.52 -2.07
N ASN A 303 15.29 -3.64 -1.43
CA ASN A 303 15.18 -3.77 0.02
C ASN A 303 16.54 -3.82 0.73
N LEU A 304 17.65 -3.87 -0.01
CA LEU A 304 19.03 -3.91 0.50
C LEU A 304 19.23 -5.02 1.55
N ALA A 305 18.61 -6.18 1.41
CA ALA A 305 18.81 -7.33 2.32
C ALA A 305 20.23 -7.93 2.21
N TRP A 306 20.90 -7.72 1.08
CA TRP A 306 22.22 -8.22 0.72
C TRP A 306 23.36 -7.33 1.26
N ALA A 307 24.61 -7.81 1.20
CA ALA A 307 25.78 -7.08 1.70
C ALA A 307 26.32 -6.10 0.64
N PRO A 308 26.48 -4.79 0.93
CA PRO A 308 27.00 -3.80 -0.03
C PRO A 308 28.31 -4.20 -0.73
N ALA A 309 29.19 -4.93 -0.05
CA ALA A 309 30.42 -5.46 -0.63
C ALA A 309 30.20 -6.36 -1.86
N SER A 310 28.99 -6.91 -2.07
CA SER A 310 28.71 -7.73 -3.25
C SER A 310 28.74 -6.94 -4.55
N VAL A 311 28.48 -5.63 -4.53
CA VAL A 311 28.44 -4.78 -5.73
C VAL A 311 29.62 -3.81 -5.84
N ILE A 312 30.26 -3.48 -4.72
CA ILE A 312 31.41 -2.56 -4.68
C ILE A 312 32.55 -3.18 -5.50
N GLY A 313 33.10 -2.41 -6.44
CA GLY A 313 34.15 -2.86 -7.37
C GLY A 313 33.65 -3.67 -8.57
N LYS A 314 32.38 -4.09 -8.59
CA LYS A 314 31.76 -4.79 -9.73
C LYS A 314 30.89 -3.88 -10.59
N LEU A 315 30.24 -2.89 -9.98
CA LEU A 315 29.39 -1.92 -10.66
C LEU A 315 30.05 -0.55 -10.69
N ASP A 316 29.81 0.21 -11.75
CA ASP A 316 30.33 1.56 -11.93
C ASP A 316 29.46 2.58 -11.16
N PRO A 317 29.98 3.23 -10.09
CA PRO A 317 29.23 4.22 -9.32
C PRO A 317 28.88 5.50 -10.11
N ALA A 318 29.55 5.78 -11.23
CA ALA A 318 29.21 6.90 -12.11
C ALA A 318 27.99 6.60 -13.01
N LYS A 319 27.57 5.34 -13.11
CA LYS A 319 26.46 4.87 -13.94
C LYS A 319 25.32 4.25 -13.13
N VAL A 320 25.60 3.76 -11.92
CA VAL A 320 24.64 3.03 -11.09
C VAL A 320 24.36 3.77 -9.78
N ALA A 321 23.09 3.81 -9.40
CA ALA A 321 22.62 4.39 -8.15
C ALA A 321 21.62 3.45 -7.44
N PHE A 322 21.46 3.65 -6.13
CA PHE A 322 20.59 2.83 -5.30
C PHE A 322 19.51 3.64 -4.59
N SER A 323 18.26 3.18 -4.68
CA SER A 323 17.14 3.66 -3.86
C SER A 323 16.72 2.55 -2.91
N ALA A 324 17.25 2.57 -1.68
CA ALA A 324 17.07 1.50 -0.71
C ALA A 324 15.79 1.68 0.12
N SER A 325 14.85 0.75 0.03
CA SER A 325 13.61 0.76 0.80
C SER A 325 13.80 0.12 2.16
N PHE A 326 13.59 0.88 3.24
CA PHE A 326 13.71 0.39 4.60
C PHE A 326 12.42 -0.32 5.03
N HIS A 327 12.52 -1.63 5.23
CA HIS A 327 11.44 -2.49 5.70
C HIS A 327 11.74 -2.99 7.11
N HIS A 328 11.32 -2.25 8.13
CA HIS A 328 11.68 -2.50 9.54
C HIS A 328 11.45 -3.95 10.05
N GLN A 329 10.50 -4.69 9.47
CA GLN A 329 10.18 -6.07 9.83
C GLN A 329 11.31 -7.06 9.50
N ALA A 330 12.13 -6.76 8.49
CA ALA A 330 13.13 -7.68 7.95
C ALA A 330 14.53 -7.04 7.82
N ALA A 331 14.63 -5.71 7.84
CA ALA A 331 15.88 -4.96 7.69
C ALA A 331 16.72 -4.86 8.98
N GLY A 332 16.25 -5.40 10.11
CA GLY A 332 16.88 -5.21 11.43
C GLY A 332 16.60 -3.82 12.00
N SER A 333 17.63 -3.12 12.48
CA SER A 333 17.50 -1.75 13.00
C SER A 333 17.66 -0.69 11.90
N ALA A 334 17.05 0.48 12.10
CA ALA A 334 17.21 1.62 11.20
C ALA A 334 18.67 2.08 11.13
N ASP A 335 19.41 2.01 12.25
CA ASP A 335 20.83 2.34 12.32
C ASP A 335 21.70 1.41 11.47
N ALA A 336 21.48 0.09 11.57
CA ALA A 336 22.22 -0.88 10.76
C ALA A 336 21.91 -0.71 9.27
N PHE A 337 20.65 -0.43 8.93
CA PHE A 337 20.27 -0.17 7.54
C PHE A 337 20.85 1.13 7.00
N ALA A 338 20.82 2.22 7.78
CA ALA A 338 21.44 3.49 7.42
C ALA A 338 22.96 3.34 7.19
N GLU A 339 23.64 2.53 8.01
CA GLU A 339 25.05 2.18 7.83
C GLU A 339 25.31 1.46 6.49
N LYS A 340 24.43 0.53 6.08
CA LYS A 340 24.56 -0.13 4.76
C LYS A 340 24.45 0.87 3.62
N VAL A 341 23.48 1.80 3.67
CA VAL A 341 23.35 2.87 2.67
C VAL A 341 24.59 3.78 2.69
N ALA A 342 25.09 4.14 3.87
CA ALA A 342 26.30 4.94 4.02
C ALA A 342 27.55 4.25 3.46
N SER A 343 27.65 2.92 3.54
CA SER A 343 28.75 2.15 2.94
C SER A 343 28.76 2.21 1.42
N LEU A 344 27.58 2.20 0.78
CA LEU A 344 27.47 2.42 -0.67
C LEU A 344 27.94 3.83 -1.05
N ARG A 345 27.54 4.85 -0.27
CA ARG A 345 28.00 6.23 -0.49
C ARG A 345 29.50 6.40 -0.35
N ARG A 346 30.12 5.78 0.66
CA ARG A 346 31.58 5.75 0.83
C ARG A 346 32.30 5.11 -0.35
N ALA A 347 31.67 4.16 -1.02
CA ALA A 347 32.19 3.55 -2.25
C ALA A 347 31.89 4.38 -3.52
N GLY A 348 31.36 5.60 -3.38
CA GLY A 348 31.12 6.53 -4.49
C GLY A 348 29.74 6.42 -5.14
N PHE A 349 28.89 5.46 -4.73
CA PHE A 349 27.54 5.33 -5.29
C PHE A 349 26.62 6.44 -4.78
N HIS A 350 25.81 7.00 -5.67
CA HIS A 350 24.63 7.75 -5.24
C HIS A 350 23.63 6.78 -4.62
N ALA A 351 23.35 6.94 -3.33
CA ALA A 351 22.47 6.04 -2.59
C ALA A 351 21.53 6.79 -1.64
N GLY A 352 20.24 6.52 -1.74
CA GLY A 352 19.19 7.09 -0.90
C GLY A 352 18.45 6.01 -0.10
N ALA A 353 17.57 6.46 0.79
CA ALA A 353 16.66 5.58 1.49
C ALA A 353 15.21 6.05 1.32
N SER A 354 14.26 5.12 1.40
CA SER A 354 12.83 5.41 1.46
C SER A 354 12.13 4.61 2.55
N ILE A 355 11.07 5.18 3.12
CA ILE A 355 10.26 4.56 4.16
C ILE A 355 8.78 4.75 3.80
N VAL A 356 7.98 3.68 3.89
CA VAL A 356 6.52 3.79 3.73
C VAL A 356 5.89 4.18 5.07
N ALA A 357 5.09 5.24 5.07
CA ALA A 357 4.35 5.72 6.23
C ALA A 357 3.12 4.85 6.54
N TYR A 358 3.30 3.53 6.62
CA TYR A 358 2.24 2.58 6.95
C TYR A 358 1.64 2.91 8.32
N PRO A 359 0.31 2.87 8.51
CA PRO A 359 -0.33 3.44 9.70
C PRO A 359 0.19 2.88 11.05
N PRO A 360 0.48 1.58 11.18
CA PRO A 360 1.14 1.02 12.36
C PRO A 360 2.52 1.62 12.70
N PHE A 361 3.22 2.23 11.74
CA PHE A 361 4.60 2.71 11.89
C PHE A 361 4.71 4.21 12.19
N LEU A 362 3.60 4.96 12.16
CA LEU A 362 3.63 6.42 12.24
C LEU A 362 4.36 6.95 13.48
N ARG A 363 4.26 6.25 14.61
CA ARG A 363 4.93 6.67 15.86
C ARG A 363 6.44 6.46 15.84
N GLN A 364 6.91 5.50 15.05
CA GLN A 364 8.32 5.13 14.93
C GLN A 364 9.03 5.93 13.84
N LEU A 365 8.30 6.50 12.87
CA LEU A 365 8.89 7.22 11.75
C LEU A 365 9.95 8.26 12.16
N PRO A 366 9.73 9.15 13.16
CA PRO A 366 10.75 10.14 13.52
C PRO A 366 12.04 9.52 14.06
N ASP A 367 11.95 8.42 14.81
CA ASP A 367 13.14 7.71 15.30
C ASP A 367 13.93 7.08 14.14
N TRP A 368 13.24 6.44 13.20
CA TRP A 368 13.91 5.87 12.03
C TRP A 368 14.54 6.97 11.17
N VAL A 369 13.81 8.05 10.92
CA VAL A 369 14.32 9.21 10.20
C VAL A 369 15.56 9.79 10.89
N ASP A 370 15.59 9.81 12.22
CA ASP A 370 16.77 10.24 12.97
C ASP A 370 17.98 9.34 12.73
N ALA A 371 17.79 8.01 12.63
CA ALA A 371 18.86 7.08 12.24
C ALA A 371 19.46 7.40 10.87
N PHE A 372 18.62 7.69 9.89
CA PHE A 372 19.08 8.06 8.55
C PHE A 372 19.78 9.42 8.54
N MET A 373 19.19 10.43 9.18
CA MET A 373 19.75 11.77 9.21
C MET A 373 21.08 11.85 9.95
N ALA A 374 21.27 11.05 11.01
CA ALA A 374 22.54 10.93 11.69
C ALA A 374 23.66 10.51 10.73
N ARG A 375 23.34 9.72 9.69
CA ARG A 375 24.27 9.32 8.62
C ARG A 375 24.23 10.22 7.38
N GLY A 376 23.60 11.39 7.48
CA GLY A 376 23.47 12.33 6.38
C GLY A 376 22.55 11.81 5.27
N ILE A 377 21.65 10.87 5.55
CA ILE A 377 20.69 10.34 4.61
C ILE A 377 19.34 11.00 4.89
N TYR A 378 18.78 11.71 3.91
CA TYR A 378 17.39 12.16 3.98
C TYR A 378 16.49 11.06 3.41
N PRO A 379 15.76 10.31 4.23
CA PRO A 379 14.89 9.26 3.71
C PRO A 379 13.63 9.88 3.09
N VAL A 380 13.25 9.40 1.91
CA VAL A 380 11.96 9.75 1.31
C VAL A 380 10.85 9.03 2.06
N VAL A 381 10.02 9.76 2.79
CA VAL A 381 8.85 9.21 3.48
C VAL A 381 7.66 9.21 2.52
N GLN A 382 7.28 8.03 2.04
CA GLN A 382 6.19 7.83 1.09
C GLN A 382 4.87 7.59 1.83
N PRO A 383 3.78 8.29 1.49
CA PRO A 383 2.47 7.98 2.06
C PRO A 383 2.05 6.55 1.68
N PHE A 384 1.50 5.82 2.64
CA PHE A 384 0.90 4.52 2.38
C PHE A 384 -0.33 4.66 1.49
N ARG A 385 -0.44 3.74 0.54
CA ARG A 385 -1.53 3.66 -0.42
C ARG A 385 -2.04 2.23 -0.41
N GLY A 386 -3.30 2.07 -0.08
CA GLY A 386 -3.90 0.75 0.12
C GLY A 386 -4.89 0.76 1.26
N GLU A 387 -5.39 -0.42 1.56
CA GLU A 387 -6.34 -0.61 2.66
C GLU A 387 -5.61 -1.04 3.92
N TRP A 388 -5.99 -0.47 5.06
CA TRP A 388 -5.58 -0.99 6.36
C TRP A 388 -6.74 -0.89 7.35
N ARG A 389 -7.12 -2.04 7.94
CA ARG A 389 -8.26 -2.16 8.85
C ARG A 389 -9.55 -1.56 8.29
N GLY A 390 -9.87 -1.84 7.02
CA GLY A 390 -11.08 -1.34 6.36
C GLY A 390 -11.06 0.16 6.01
N ARG A 391 -9.90 0.82 6.11
CA ARG A 391 -9.74 2.24 5.78
C ARG A 391 -8.80 2.42 4.58
N ALA A 392 -9.20 3.26 3.62
CA ALA A 392 -8.43 3.54 2.42
C ALA A 392 -7.44 4.70 2.64
N TYR A 393 -6.14 4.42 2.51
CA TYR A 393 -5.06 5.40 2.63
C TYR A 393 -4.60 5.91 1.25
N PRO A 394 -4.13 7.17 1.14
CA PRO A 394 -3.76 8.08 2.23
C PRO A 394 -4.93 8.90 2.80
N ALA A 395 -6.12 8.87 2.19
CA ALA A 395 -7.28 9.67 2.62
C ALA A 395 -7.70 9.40 4.07
N ALA A 396 -7.45 8.18 4.57
CA ALA A 396 -7.78 7.77 5.92
C ALA A 396 -6.79 8.21 7.00
N TYR A 397 -5.65 8.84 6.68
CA TYR A 397 -4.79 9.39 7.72
C TYR A 397 -5.59 10.34 8.62
N SER A 398 -5.37 10.24 9.92
CA SER A 398 -5.84 11.24 10.86
C SER A 398 -5.19 12.59 10.58
N ARG A 399 -5.71 13.67 11.16
CA ARG A 399 -5.17 15.02 10.95
C ARG A 399 -3.68 15.08 11.29
N GLN A 400 -3.29 14.53 12.44
CA GLN A 400 -1.88 14.53 12.85
C GLN A 400 -1.05 13.48 12.11
N GLY A 401 -1.64 12.35 11.70
CA GLY A 401 -0.97 11.39 10.83
C GLY A 401 -0.55 12.01 9.50
N ARG A 402 -1.48 12.72 8.85
CA ARG A 402 -1.18 13.46 7.61
C ARG A 402 -0.14 14.55 7.86
N ARG A 403 -0.28 15.32 8.95
CA ARG A 403 0.67 16.38 9.29
C ARG A 403 2.07 15.84 9.56
N LEU A 404 2.20 14.68 10.19
CA LEU A 404 3.50 14.01 10.39
C LEU A 404 4.14 13.65 9.05
N VAL A 405 3.39 13.02 8.13
CA VAL A 405 3.89 12.64 6.81
C VAL A 405 4.32 13.89 6.04
N GLU A 406 3.54 14.96 6.07
CA GLU A 406 3.89 16.25 5.46
C GLU A 406 5.14 16.88 6.09
N TRP A 407 5.24 16.88 7.42
CA TRP A 407 6.38 17.43 8.16
C TRP A 407 7.68 16.70 7.83
N LEU A 408 7.65 15.36 7.75
CA LEU A 408 8.78 14.54 7.33
C LEU A 408 9.10 14.73 5.85
N ALA A 409 8.09 14.71 4.97
CA ALA A 409 8.31 14.81 3.53
C ALA A 409 8.85 16.18 3.10
N ARG A 410 8.42 17.26 3.77
CA ARG A 410 8.88 18.64 3.52
C ARG A 410 10.20 18.99 4.20
N GLY A 411 10.70 18.12 5.07
CA GLY A 411 11.97 18.37 5.76
C GLY A 411 11.88 19.49 6.79
N GLU A 412 10.68 19.81 7.29
CA GLU A 412 10.48 20.85 8.31
C GLU A 412 11.22 20.52 9.61
N PHE A 413 11.49 19.24 9.85
CA PHE A 413 12.26 18.74 10.97
C PHE A 413 13.77 18.96 10.84
N VAL A 414 14.26 19.22 9.62
CA VAL A 414 15.70 19.26 9.33
C VAL A 414 16.41 20.41 10.03
N GLY A 415 15.73 21.53 10.28
CA GLY A 415 16.28 22.65 11.05
C GLY A 415 16.70 22.28 12.49
N LYS A 416 16.31 21.10 12.98
CA LYS A 416 16.75 20.56 14.27
C LYS A 416 18.12 19.87 14.19
N TYR A 417 18.65 19.62 13.00
CA TYR A 417 19.99 19.08 12.78
C TYR A 417 20.99 20.21 12.48
N GLY A 418 22.25 20.01 12.85
CA GLY A 418 23.32 20.96 12.52
C GLY A 418 23.54 21.10 10.99
N PRO A 419 24.16 22.19 10.51
CA PRO A 419 24.35 22.49 9.08
C PRO A 419 25.06 21.38 8.28
N LEU A 420 25.96 20.63 8.92
CA LEU A 420 26.69 19.52 8.30
C LEU A 420 25.77 18.38 7.88
N ALA A 421 24.86 17.95 8.77
CA ALA A 421 23.92 16.88 8.49
C ALA A 421 22.95 17.29 7.38
N TRP A 422 22.47 18.55 7.38
CA TRP A 422 21.62 19.07 6.31
C TRP A 422 22.31 19.03 4.93
N ARG A 423 23.54 19.55 4.83
CA ARG A 423 24.29 19.56 3.56
C ARG A 423 24.47 18.15 3.02
N ALA A 424 24.87 17.21 3.87
CA ALA A 424 25.05 15.81 3.48
C ALA A 424 23.73 15.13 3.07
N ALA A 425 22.62 15.49 3.71
CA ALA A 425 21.28 14.96 3.47
C ALA A 425 20.60 15.46 2.18
N GLY A 426 21.30 16.21 1.33
CA GLY A 426 20.77 16.61 0.02
C GLY A 426 20.49 18.09 -0.12
N GLY A 427 21.28 18.95 0.55
CA GLY A 427 21.43 20.35 0.15
C GLY A 427 21.84 20.53 -1.33
N GLY A 428 22.25 19.45 -2.01
CA GLY A 428 22.59 19.41 -3.43
C GLY A 428 21.47 19.07 -4.41
N ARG A 429 20.17 18.98 -4.03
CA ARG A 429 19.07 18.80 -5.01
C ARG A 429 18.99 19.98 -5.99
N THR A 430 18.81 19.71 -7.29
CA THR A 430 18.57 20.79 -8.26
C THR A 430 17.18 21.37 -8.06
N ASP A 431 16.95 22.58 -8.56
CA ASP A 431 15.61 23.19 -8.54
C ASP A 431 14.60 22.36 -9.31
N THR A 432 15.02 21.71 -10.40
CA THR A 432 14.16 20.82 -11.19
C THR A 432 13.75 19.59 -10.38
N GLU A 433 14.70 18.91 -9.74
CA GLU A 433 14.38 17.74 -8.88
C GLU A 433 13.46 18.14 -7.73
N ARG A 434 13.71 19.28 -7.10
CA ARG A 434 12.87 19.81 -6.02
C ARG A 434 11.45 20.07 -6.51
N LYS A 435 11.29 20.74 -7.66
CA LYS A 435 9.99 20.98 -8.30
C LYS A 435 9.27 19.68 -8.65
N THR A 436 9.99 18.68 -9.16
CA THR A 436 9.43 17.35 -9.48
C THR A 436 8.95 16.63 -8.23
N ASP A 437 9.76 16.58 -7.17
CA ASP A 437 9.40 15.98 -5.88
C ASP A 437 8.18 16.69 -5.26
N ASP A 438 8.19 18.02 -5.29
CA ASP A 438 7.11 18.85 -4.73
C ASP A 438 5.80 18.66 -5.50
N PHE A 439 5.86 18.65 -6.84
CA PHE A 439 4.71 18.41 -7.72
C PHE A 439 4.12 17.00 -7.50
N ALA A 440 4.98 15.97 -7.51
CA ALA A 440 4.58 14.60 -7.27
C ALA A 440 3.89 14.48 -5.91
N ARG A 441 4.50 15.01 -4.85
CA ARG A 441 3.98 14.96 -3.48
C ARG A 441 2.65 15.71 -3.33
N GLU A 442 2.55 16.93 -3.84
CA GLU A 442 1.30 17.72 -3.79
C GLU A 442 0.17 16.93 -4.45
N TYR A 443 0.44 16.38 -5.64
CA TYR A 443 -0.53 15.57 -6.35
C TYR A 443 -0.91 14.29 -5.59
N GLN A 444 0.05 13.63 -4.93
CA GLN A 444 -0.24 12.46 -4.10
C GLN A 444 -1.19 12.76 -2.92
N LEU A 445 -1.19 13.99 -2.43
CA LEU A 445 -2.03 14.47 -1.32
C LEU A 445 -3.35 15.10 -1.80
N ALA A 446 -3.40 15.57 -3.06
CA ALA A 446 -4.54 16.21 -3.70
C ALA A 446 -4.56 15.95 -5.23
N PRO A 447 -5.10 14.81 -5.69
CA PRO A 447 -5.12 14.45 -7.11
C PRO A 447 -5.94 15.43 -7.96
N ARG A 448 -5.46 15.71 -9.18
CA ARG A 448 -6.12 16.58 -10.18
C ARG A 448 -6.63 15.75 -11.37
N VAL A 449 -7.67 16.23 -12.05
CA VAL A 449 -8.22 15.53 -13.22
C VAL A 449 -7.18 15.51 -14.35
N THR A 450 -6.87 14.32 -14.86
CA THR A 450 -5.89 14.13 -15.94
C THR A 450 -6.50 13.70 -17.27
N ARG A 451 -7.77 13.28 -17.29
CA ARG A 451 -8.41 12.78 -18.51
C ARG A 451 -8.34 13.81 -19.64
N GLY A 452 -7.87 13.38 -20.80
CA GLY A 452 -7.70 14.23 -21.98
C GLY A 452 -6.43 15.08 -22.00
N ALA A 453 -5.73 15.25 -20.87
CA ALA A 453 -4.45 15.93 -20.85
C ALA A 453 -3.41 15.11 -21.64
N LEU A 454 -2.59 15.79 -22.45
CA LEU A 454 -1.47 15.16 -23.14
C LEU A 454 -0.45 14.64 -22.12
N CYS A 455 0.12 13.47 -22.39
CA CYS A 455 1.08 12.84 -21.49
C CYS A 455 2.22 12.22 -22.30
N ASN A 456 3.45 12.44 -21.85
CA ASN A 456 4.67 11.87 -22.42
C ASN A 456 4.90 10.39 -22.03
N ALA A 457 4.07 9.84 -21.13
CA ALA A 457 4.03 8.41 -20.85
C ALA A 457 3.64 7.63 -22.11
N GLY A 458 4.47 6.67 -22.50
CA GLY A 458 4.46 5.96 -23.78
C GLY A 458 5.45 6.47 -24.82
N ARG A 459 6.05 7.66 -24.61
CA ARG A 459 7.02 8.30 -25.52
C ARG A 459 8.38 8.44 -24.86
N SER A 460 8.50 9.30 -23.85
CA SER A 460 9.75 9.54 -23.12
C SER A 460 9.77 8.87 -21.74
N TYR A 461 8.66 8.22 -21.38
CA TYR A 461 8.56 7.36 -20.21
C TYR A 461 7.81 6.07 -20.52
N GLY A 462 8.16 4.97 -19.86
CA GLY A 462 7.42 3.72 -19.94
C GLY A 462 7.68 2.80 -18.74
N ARG A 463 6.81 1.81 -18.55
CA ARG A 463 7.04 0.69 -17.64
C ARG A 463 7.28 -0.59 -18.42
N LEU A 464 8.47 -1.14 -18.33
CA LEU A 464 8.79 -2.49 -18.77
C LEU A 464 8.34 -3.48 -17.70
N GLN A 465 7.48 -4.43 -18.05
CA GLN A 465 7.06 -5.51 -17.17
C GLN A 465 7.97 -6.74 -17.33
N PHE A 466 7.92 -7.64 -16.34
CA PHE A 466 8.74 -8.85 -16.27
C PHE A 466 8.48 -9.83 -17.41
N ASN A 467 7.35 -9.69 -18.12
CA ASN A 467 7.00 -10.49 -19.29
C ASN A 467 7.45 -9.84 -20.62
N GLY A 468 8.15 -8.70 -20.56
CA GLY A 468 8.57 -7.92 -21.72
C GLY A 468 7.52 -6.95 -22.27
N ASP A 469 6.34 -6.83 -21.67
CA ASP A 469 5.37 -5.82 -22.11
C ASP A 469 5.84 -4.42 -21.70
N MET A 470 5.87 -3.50 -22.65
CA MET A 470 6.01 -2.08 -22.39
C MET A 470 4.61 -1.47 -22.26
N ILE A 471 4.34 -0.84 -21.11
CA ILE A 471 3.12 -0.07 -20.89
C ILE A 471 3.46 1.40 -20.62
N ARG A 472 2.51 2.30 -20.87
CA ARG A 472 2.68 3.75 -20.72
C ARG A 472 2.93 4.12 -19.26
N CYS A 473 2.10 3.62 -18.35
CA CYS A 473 2.11 4.00 -16.94
C CYS A 473 1.54 2.89 -16.03
N SER A 474 1.43 3.13 -14.72
CA SER A 474 0.92 2.16 -13.75
C SER A 474 -0.53 1.76 -13.97
N GLN A 475 -1.31 2.62 -14.62
CA GLN A 475 -2.73 2.37 -14.91
C GLN A 475 -2.94 1.66 -16.27
N GLY A 476 -1.86 1.43 -17.03
CA GLY A 476 -1.87 0.66 -18.27
C GLY A 476 -1.58 1.49 -19.52
N GLY A 477 -2.12 1.02 -20.65
CA GLY A 477 -1.81 1.52 -21.99
C GLY A 477 -0.64 0.75 -22.60
N TYR A 478 -0.93 -0.24 -23.44
CA TYR A 478 0.11 -1.03 -24.10
C TYR A 478 0.85 -0.20 -25.15
N VAL A 479 2.18 -0.28 -25.17
CA VAL A 479 3.05 0.37 -26.14
C VAL A 479 3.57 -0.66 -27.15
N GLY A 480 4.01 -1.82 -26.67
CA GLY A 480 4.59 -2.87 -27.50
C GLY A 480 5.31 -3.93 -26.67
N LYS A 481 5.84 -4.95 -27.32
CA LYS A 481 6.63 -5.99 -26.68
C LYS A 481 8.11 -5.66 -26.81
N PHE A 482 8.79 -5.45 -25.71
CA PHE A 482 10.22 -5.12 -25.65
C PHE A 482 11.11 -6.19 -26.31
N PHE A 483 10.63 -7.43 -26.33
CA PHE A 483 11.35 -8.53 -26.96
C PHE A 483 11.30 -8.51 -28.49
N ASP A 484 10.31 -7.83 -29.07
CA ASP A 484 10.13 -7.78 -30.51
C ASP A 484 11.28 -7.07 -31.20
N ARG A 485 11.62 -7.54 -32.40
CA ARG A 485 12.76 -7.01 -33.14
C ARG A 485 12.58 -5.57 -33.53
N ASP A 486 11.37 -5.08 -33.75
CA ASP A 486 11.00 -3.75 -34.26
C ASP A 486 10.43 -2.82 -33.17
N PHE A 487 10.49 -3.22 -31.90
CA PHE A 487 10.03 -2.40 -30.78
C PHE A 487 10.65 -0.98 -30.77
N ASN A 488 9.79 0.02 -30.52
CA ASN A 488 10.16 1.42 -30.31
C ASN A 488 9.15 2.10 -29.36
N MET A 489 9.57 3.20 -28.72
CA MET A 489 8.66 4.06 -27.97
C MET A 489 7.73 4.83 -28.92
N GLY A 490 6.59 5.29 -28.41
CA GLY A 490 5.62 6.06 -29.20
C GLY A 490 6.19 7.39 -29.70
N ALA A 491 5.81 7.78 -30.91
CA ALA A 491 6.35 8.98 -31.57
C ALA A 491 5.94 10.32 -30.91
N GLY A 492 4.84 10.34 -30.16
CA GLY A 492 4.22 11.58 -29.66
C GLY A 492 3.53 11.42 -28.32
N ALA A 493 3.29 12.56 -27.66
CA ALA A 493 2.47 12.59 -26.45
C ALA A 493 1.04 12.15 -26.77
N GLN A 494 0.42 11.40 -25.86
CA GLN A 494 -0.92 10.86 -26.06
C GLN A 494 -1.86 11.31 -24.94
N ALA A 495 -3.13 11.51 -25.26
CA ALA A 495 -4.15 11.86 -24.27
C ALA A 495 -4.25 10.79 -23.18
N CYS A 496 -4.40 11.23 -21.93
CA CYS A 496 -4.61 10.35 -20.80
C CYS A 496 -6.06 9.84 -20.77
N PRO A 497 -6.31 8.52 -20.73
CA PRO A 497 -7.67 7.98 -20.67
C PRO A 497 -8.25 8.01 -19.23
N PHE A 498 -7.38 8.10 -18.23
CA PHE A 498 -7.75 7.98 -16.82
C PHE A 498 -8.23 9.31 -16.24
N ARG A 499 -9.28 9.24 -15.41
CA ARG A 499 -9.85 10.42 -14.74
C ARG A 499 -8.81 11.12 -13.87
N PHE A 500 -8.02 10.34 -13.15
CA PHE A 500 -6.92 10.80 -12.30
C PHE A 500 -5.70 9.90 -12.57
N CYS A 501 -4.51 10.48 -12.59
CA CYS A 501 -3.28 9.71 -12.49
C CYS A 501 -3.17 9.13 -11.07
N GLU A 502 -2.86 7.86 -10.95
CA GLU A 502 -2.69 7.20 -9.65
C GLU A 502 -1.24 7.17 -9.19
N CYS A 503 -0.24 7.43 -10.04
CA CYS A 503 1.16 7.37 -9.64
C CYS A 503 1.81 8.75 -9.55
N GLY A 504 2.27 9.13 -8.35
CA GLY A 504 2.98 10.41 -8.16
C GLY A 504 4.29 10.50 -8.96
N ASN A 505 4.92 9.37 -9.28
CA ASN A 505 6.15 9.38 -10.07
C ASN A 505 5.88 9.54 -11.58
N GLU A 506 4.62 9.42 -12.01
CA GLU A 506 4.26 9.43 -13.44
C GLU A 506 3.43 10.65 -13.83
N VAL A 507 2.75 11.25 -12.85
CA VAL A 507 2.00 12.49 -13.08
C VAL A 507 2.88 13.62 -13.59
N VAL A 508 4.19 13.57 -13.30
CA VAL A 508 5.19 14.53 -13.78
C VAL A 508 5.29 14.58 -15.31
N TYR A 509 4.87 13.53 -16.01
CA TYR A 509 4.84 13.42 -17.48
C TYR A 509 3.54 13.91 -18.12
N VAL A 510 2.53 14.26 -17.32
CA VAL A 510 1.28 14.85 -17.81
C VAL A 510 1.51 16.33 -18.11
N LYS A 511 0.77 16.89 -19.08
CA LYS A 511 0.81 18.32 -19.42
C LYS A 511 0.66 19.18 -18.17
N GLY A 512 1.57 20.15 -18.00
CA GLY A 512 1.66 20.99 -16.80
C GLY A 512 2.53 20.41 -15.68
N GLY A 513 2.98 19.15 -15.79
CA GLY A 513 4.05 18.57 -14.99
C GLY A 513 5.44 18.92 -15.57
N PRO A 514 6.51 18.80 -14.77
CA PRO A 514 7.86 19.23 -15.14
C PRO A 514 8.49 18.41 -16.29
N LEU A 515 8.00 17.18 -16.54
CA LEU A 515 8.43 16.31 -17.64
C LEU A 515 7.30 16.09 -18.66
N GLY A 516 6.24 16.90 -18.57
CA GLY A 516 5.11 16.87 -19.46
C GLY A 516 5.42 17.42 -20.85
N PRO A 517 4.51 17.23 -21.82
CA PRO A 517 4.61 17.92 -23.10
C PRO A 517 4.52 19.43 -22.88
N GLY A 518 5.37 20.17 -23.59
CA GLY A 518 5.40 21.64 -23.63
C GLY A 518 4.11 22.26 -24.19
#